data_AF-A0A3A0D2U9-F1
#
_entry.id   AF-A0A3A0D2U9-F1
#
_cell.length_a   1.000
_cell.length_b   1.000
_cell.length_c   1.000
_cell.angle_alpha   90.00
_cell.angle_beta   90.00
_cell.angle_gamma   90.00
#
_symmetry.space_group_name_H-M   'P 1'
#
loop_
_entity.id
_entity.type
_entity.pdbx_description
1 polymer ?
#
loop_
_entity_poly.entity_id
_entity_poly.type
_entity_poly.pdbx_seq_one_letter_code
_entity_poly.pdbx_strand_id
1 'polypeptide(L)' 'MKTLYGALNEKDRRQYAAIEAAKLGYGGQAYLVSLLGVDYKTLRRGLAELDHPPDLPPGRVRKKGGT' A
#
# COMPACT_ATOMS: atom_id res chain seq x y z
N MET A 1 5.86 -5.16 11.88
CA MET A 1 5.26 -4.48 10.70
C MET A 1 6.20 -4.44 9.49
N LYS A 2 7.46 -4.00 9.60
CA LYS A 2 8.40 -3.90 8.45
C LYS A 2 8.70 -5.25 7.77
N THR A 3 8.75 -6.34 8.53
CA THR A 3 8.97 -7.71 8.01
C THR A 3 7.87 -8.17 7.06
N LEU A 4 6.60 -8.03 7.46
CA LEU A 4 5.46 -8.31 6.59
C LEU A 4 5.46 -7.39 5.37
N TYR A 5 5.67 -6.09 5.59
CA TYR A 5 5.68 -5.09 4.53
C TYR A 5 6.72 -5.40 3.43
N GLY A 6 7.90 -5.88 3.81
CA GLY A 6 8.94 -6.28 2.85
C GLY A 6 8.58 -7.53 2.02
N ALA A 7 7.69 -8.39 2.52
CA ALA A 7 7.25 -9.60 1.83
C ALA A 7 6.06 -9.36 0.87
N LEU A 8 5.42 -8.19 0.95
CA LEU A 8 4.29 -7.81 0.12
C LEU A 8 4.74 -7.36 -1.29
N ASN A 9 3.87 -7.57 -2.27
CA ASN A 9 4.07 -7.00 -3.61
C ASN A 9 3.78 -5.49 -3.61
N GLU A 10 4.10 -4.80 -4.70
CA GLU A 10 3.90 -3.34 -4.83
C GLU A 10 2.47 -2.88 -4.54
N LYS A 11 1.46 -3.66 -4.98
CA LYS A 11 0.05 -3.34 -4.81
C LYS A 11 -0.34 -3.47 -3.34
N ASP A 12 -0.01 -4.60 -2.72
CA ASP A 12 -0.38 -4.89 -1.35
C ASP A 12 0.37 -3.98 -0.37
N ARG A 13 1.63 -3.61 -0.67
CA ARG A 13 2.38 -2.59 0.07
C ARG A 13 1.65 -1.25 0.07
N ARG A 14 1.18 -0.82 -1.10
CA ARG A 14 0.44 0.45 -1.23
C ARG A 14 -0.86 0.44 -0.42
N GLN A 15 -1.66 -0.63 -0.54
CA GLN A 15 -2.92 -0.75 0.20
C GLN A 15 -2.67 -0.83 1.70
N TYR A 16 -1.67 -1.60 2.13
CA TYR A 16 -1.31 -1.70 3.54
C TYR A 16 -0.88 -0.35 4.14
N ALA A 17 0.01 0.38 3.44
CA ALA A 17 0.45 1.69 3.89
C ALA A 17 -0.72 2.69 4.00
N ALA A 18 -1.66 2.66 3.05
CA ALA A 18 -2.85 3.51 3.08
C ALA A 18 -3.79 3.17 4.24
N ILE A 19 -4.03 1.89 4.53
CA ILE A 19 -4.84 1.45 5.65
C ILE A 19 -4.23 1.91 6.99
N GLU A 20 -2.93 1.72 7.17
CA GLU A 20 -2.24 2.15 8.39
C GLU A 20 -2.26 3.69 8.52
N ALA A 21 -2.15 4.42 7.42
CA ALA A 21 -2.25 5.88 7.42
C ALA A 21 -3.66 6.37 7.77
N ALA A 22 -4.69 5.71 7.24
CA ALA A 22 -6.08 6.02 7.57
C ALA A 22 -6.38 5.80 9.06
N LYS A 23 -5.81 4.76 9.68
CA LYS A 23 -5.93 4.49 11.12
C LYS A 23 -5.28 5.57 11.99
N LEU A 24 -4.13 6.09 11.56
CA LEU A 24 -3.33 7.07 12.34
C LEU A 24 -3.72 8.54 12.06
N GLY A 25 -4.53 8.80 11.03
CA GLY A 25 -4.94 10.15 10.63
C GLY A 25 -3.82 10.97 9.98
N TYR A 26 -4.03 12.29 9.89
CA TYR A 26 -3.15 13.21 9.13
C TYR A 26 -1.67 13.16 9.58
N GLY A 27 -1.39 13.11 10.89
CA GLY A 27 -0.02 13.05 11.41
C GLY A 27 0.68 11.71 11.16
N GLY A 28 -0.08 10.62 11.02
CA GLY A 28 0.45 9.28 10.78
C GLY A 28 1.03 9.06 9.39
N GLN A 29 0.63 9.88 8.41
CA GLN A 29 1.08 9.73 7.02
C GLN A 29 2.59 9.96 6.89
N ALA A 30 3.09 11.08 7.42
CA ALA A 30 4.52 11.40 7.39
C ALA A 30 5.37 10.36 8.15
N TYR A 31 4.84 9.88 9.28
CA TYR A 31 5.48 8.82 10.07
C TYR A 31 5.61 7.52 9.26
N LEU A 32 4.55 7.08 8.58
CA LEU A 32 4.58 5.87 7.77
C LEU A 32 5.45 5.98 6.52
N VAL A 33 5.49 7.14 5.87
CA VAL A 33 6.43 7.41 4.76
C VAL A 33 7.87 7.19 5.22
N SER A 34 8.26 7.77 6.36
CA SER A 34 9.60 7.59 6.92
C SER A 34 9.86 6.15 7.40
N LEU A 35 8.86 5.49 8.00
CA LEU A 35 9.00 4.18 8.60
C LEU A 35 9.08 3.04 7.57
N LEU A 36 8.22 3.11 6.56
CA LEU A 36 8.06 2.09 5.50
C LEU A 36 8.87 2.42 4.24
N GLY A 37 9.42 3.64 4.15
CA GLY A 37 10.20 4.09 2.99
C GLY A 37 9.36 4.21 1.72
N VAL A 38 8.05 4.43 1.83
CA VAL A 38 7.16 4.59 0.68
C VAL A 38 7.03 6.07 0.34
N ASP A 39 7.01 6.39 -0.95
CA ASP A 39 6.83 7.78 -1.41
C ASP A 39 5.43 8.32 -1.05
N TYR A 40 5.35 9.61 -0.74
CA TYR A 40 4.10 10.27 -0.36
C TYR A 40 3.02 10.17 -1.45
N LYS A 41 3.41 10.14 -2.75
CA LYS A 41 2.49 9.92 -3.86
C LYS A 41 1.90 8.51 -3.84
N THR A 42 2.71 7.50 -3.52
CA THR A 42 2.26 6.11 -3.39
C THR A 42 1.25 5.98 -2.25
N LEU A 43 1.51 6.62 -1.12
CA LEU A 43 0.59 6.64 0.02
C LEU A 43 -0.74 7.32 -0.33
N ARG A 44 -0.70 8.53 -0.93
CA ARG A 44 -1.90 9.25 -1.36
C ARG A 44 -2.71 8.47 -2.39
N ARG A 45 -2.03 7.81 -3.32
CA ARG A 45 -2.69 6.94 -4.30
C ARG A 45 -3.37 5.75 -3.62
N GLY A 46 -2.71 5.13 -2.65
CA GLY A 46 -3.32 4.06 -1.87
C GLY A 46 -4.54 4.51 -1.08
N LEU A 47 -4.52 5.72 -0.51
CA LEU A 47 -5.67 6.32 0.18
C LEU A 47 -6.83 6.57 -0.80
N ALA A 48 -6.54 7.12 -1.97
CA ALA A 48 -7.56 7.31 -3.02
C ALA A 48 -8.11 5.96 -3.54
N GLU A 49 -7.28 4.94 -3.66
CA GLU A 49 -7.69 3.55 -4.00
C GLU A 49 -8.50 2.90 -2.87
N LEU A 50 -8.45 3.41 -1.64
CA LEU A 50 -9.26 2.93 -0.52
C LEU A 50 -10.67 3.54 -0.55
N ASP A 51 -10.77 4.83 -0.84
CA ASP A 51 -12.04 5.55 -1.02
C ASP A 51 -12.74 5.16 -2.33
N HIS A 52 -11.96 4.94 -3.38
CA HIS A 52 -12.40 4.52 -4.71
C HIS A 52 -11.68 3.23 -5.10
N PRO A 53 -12.16 2.07 -4.61
CA PRO A 53 -11.58 0.80 -4.97
C PRO A 53 -11.66 0.62 -6.49
N PRO A 54 -10.52 0.32 -7.16
CA PRO A 54 -10.54 0.08 -8.60
C PRO A 54 -11.39 -1.16 -8.91
N ASP A 55 -12.07 -1.14 -10.07
CA ASP A 55 -12.82 -2.27 -10.68
C ASP A 55 -11.89 -3.43 -11.13
N LEU A 56 -10.83 -3.69 -10.37
CA LEU A 56 -9.93 -4.80 -10.63
C LEU A 56 -10.61 -6.08 -10.12
N PRO A 57 -10.78 -7.11 -10.98
CA PRO A 57 -11.27 -8.39 -10.51
C PRO A 57 -10.35 -8.90 -9.38
N PRO A 58 -10.92 -9.35 -8.25
CA PRO A 58 -10.11 -9.82 -7.13
C PRO A 58 -9.24 -10.99 -7.59
N GLY A 59 -7.93 -10.89 -7.38
CA GLY A 59 -7.01 -12.04 -7.50
C GLY A 59 -6.16 -12.16 -8.76
N ARG A 60 -6.17 -11.23 -9.72
CA ARG A 60 -5.19 -11.28 -10.84
C ARG A 60 -3.82 -10.75 -10.40
N VAL A 61 -3.14 -11.50 -9.53
CA VAL A 61 -1.70 -11.35 -9.29
C VAL A 61 -0.99 -12.17 -10.36
N ARG A 62 -0.26 -11.51 -11.27
CA ARG A 62 0.51 -12.20 -12.30
C ARG A 62 1.55 -13.08 -11.59
N LYS A 63 1.44 -14.42 -11.73
CA LYS A 63 2.53 -15.32 -11.33
C LYS A 63 3.78 -14.93 -12.14
N LYS A 64 4.97 -14.98 -11.52
CA LYS A 64 6.23 -14.92 -12.29
C LYS A 64 6.11 -15.95 -13.41
N GLY A 65 6.33 -15.53 -14.66
CA GLY A 65 6.33 -16.45 -15.80
C GLY A 65 7.32 -17.57 -15.52
N GLY A 66 6.88 -18.82 -15.70
CA GLY A 66 7.77 -19.98 -15.57
C GLY A 66 8.84 -19.93 -16.65
N THR A 67 10.08 -20.16 -16.24
CA THR A 67 11.20 -20.57 -17.12
C THR A 67 10.99 -21.98 -17.61
#